data_AF-A0A968EPP4-F1
#
_entry.id   AF-A0A968EPP4-F1
#
_cell.length_a   1.000
_cell.length_b   1.000
_cell.length_c   1.000
_cell.angle_alpha   90.00
_cell.angle_beta   90.00
_cell.angle_gamma   90.00
#
_symmetry.space_group_name_H-M   'P 1'
#
loop_
_entity.id
_entity.type
_entity.pdbx_description
1 polymer ?
#
loop_
_entity_poly.entity_id
_entity_poly.type
_entity_poly.pdbx_seq_one_letter_code
_entity_poly.pdbx_strand_id
1 'polypeptide(L)' 'DRDVREAYQLAFDLGCKGITVYREGSKAGQVLTHPGREGEACPDCGSTLRFAESTVHCRACGYALP' A
#
# COMPACT_ATOMS: atom_id res chain seq x y z
N ASP A 1 2.21 7.90 -14.41
CA ASP A 1 1.93 9.36 -14.42
C ASP A 1 0.65 9.80 -15.14
N ARG A 2 -0.13 8.91 -15.78
CA ARG A 2 -1.43 9.29 -16.36
C ARG A 2 -2.44 9.71 -15.28
N ASP A 3 -2.49 8.97 -14.18
CA ASP A 3 -3.47 9.16 -13.09
C ASP A 3 -3.31 10.53 -12.40
N VAL A 4 -2.06 11.01 -12.26
CA VAL A 4 -1.79 12.34 -11.69
C VAL A 4 -2.34 13.44 -12.60
N ARG A 5 -2.11 13.32 -13.92
CA ARG A 5 -2.59 14.30 -14.90
C ARG A 5 -4.11 14.37 -14.93
N GLU A 6 -4.78 13.22 -14.93
CA GLU A 6 -6.24 13.14 -14.91
C GLU A 6 -6.82 13.74 -13.64
N ALA A 7 -6.19 13.50 -12.48
CA ALA A 7 -6.60 14.12 -11.22
C ALA A 7 -6.50 15.65 -11.28
N TYR A 8 -5.42 16.20 -11.84
CA TYR A 8 -5.28 17.66 -12.01
C TYR A 8 -6.31 18.24 -12.99
N GLN A 9 -6.59 17.56 -14.10
CA GLN A 9 -7.58 18.01 -15.07
C GLN A 9 -8.98 18.05 -14.44
N LEU A 10 -9.37 16.98 -13.74
CA LEU A 10 -10.64 16.90 -13.01
C LEU A 10 -10.76 17.99 -11.95
N ALA A 11 -9.69 18.24 -11.19
CA ALA A 11 -9.68 19.30 -10.18
C ALA A 11 -9.93 20.69 -10.78
N PHE A 12 -9.34 20.97 -11.95
CA PHE A 12 -9.57 22.20 -12.68
C PHE A 12 -11.03 22.33 -13.13
N ASP A 13 -11.58 21.27 -13.74
CA ASP A 13 -12.96 21.25 -14.22
C ASP A 13 -13.98 21.42 -13.08
N LEU A 14 -13.66 20.93 -11.88
CA LEU A 14 -14.46 21.10 -10.66
C LEU A 14 -14.24 22.45 -9.95
N GLY A 15 -13.35 23.31 -10.44
CA GLY A 15 -13.03 24.60 -9.81
C GLY A 15 -12.34 24.46 -8.45
N CYS A 16 -11.65 23.34 -8.20
CA CYS A 16 -10.90 23.14 -6.96
C CYS A 16 -9.71 24.09 -6.92
N LYS A 17 -9.47 24.72 -5.75
CA LYS A 17 -8.30 25.60 -5.55
C LYS A 17 -6.96 24.85 -5.65
N GLY A 18 -6.98 23.53 -5.41
CA GLY A 18 -5.84 22.63 -5.50
C GLY A 18 -6.22 21.23 -5.04
N ILE A 19 -5.36 20.26 -5.33
CA ILE A 19 -5.49 18.87 -4.91
C ILE A 19 -4.15 18.31 -4.41
N THR A 20 -4.22 17.28 -3.59
CA THR A 20 -3.04 16.53 -3.11
C THR A 20 -3.17 15.08 -3.55
N VAL A 21 -2.18 14.57 -4.27
CA VAL A 21 -2.15 13.18 -4.75
C VAL A 21 -1.14 12.39 -3.92
N TYR A 22 -1.59 11.29 -3.31
CA TYR A 22 -0.71 10.31 -2.67
C TYR A 22 -0.49 9.14 -3.61
N ARG A 23 0.78 8.89 -3.94
CA ARG A 23 1.23 7.76 -4.78
C ARG A 23 2.11 6.84 -3.95
N GLU A 24 2.26 5.60 -4.41
CA GLU A 24 3.18 4.63 -3.79
C GLU A 24 4.58 5.24 -3.63
N GLY A 25 5.14 5.14 -2.41
CA GLY A 25 6.39 5.76 -2.00
C GLY A 25 6.31 7.24 -1.61
N SER A 26 5.14 7.89 -1.70
CA SER A 26 5.00 9.32 -1.36
C SER A 26 5.08 9.60 0.14
N LYS A 27 4.94 8.58 0.99
CA LYS A 27 5.13 8.66 2.45
C LYS A 27 5.80 7.39 2.93
N ALA A 28 6.71 7.52 3.89
CA ALA A 28 7.43 6.39 4.49
C ALA A 28 6.50 5.41 5.24
N GLY A 29 5.34 5.87 5.71
CA GLY A 29 4.28 5.03 6.26
C GLY A 29 2.96 5.29 5.52
N GLN A 30 2.71 4.55 4.45
CA GLN A 30 1.39 4.53 3.81
C GLN A 30 0.49 3.52 4.54
N VAL A 31 -0.67 3.98 5.00
CA VAL A 31 -1.68 3.15 5.70
C VAL A 31 -2.47 2.24 4.72
N LEU A 32 -2.16 2.32 3.42
CA LEU A 32 -2.75 1.49 2.37
C LEU A 32 -1.91 0.24 2.04
N THR A 33 -1.00 -0.17 2.93
CA THR A 33 -0.70 -1.60 3.02
C THR A 33 -1.98 -2.25 3.52
N HIS A 34 -2.81 -2.77 2.60
CA HIS A 34 -3.98 -3.56 2.98
C HIS A 34 -3.52 -4.62 4.00
N PRO A 35 -3.98 -4.60 5.27
CA PRO A 35 -3.67 -5.69 6.17
C PRO A 35 -4.47 -6.89 5.64
N GLY A 36 -3.78 -7.86 5.04
CA GLY A 36 -4.33 -9.17 4.73
C GLY A 36 -5.27 -9.20 3.53
N ARG A 37 -4.70 -9.27 2.33
CA ARG A 37 -5.31 -10.07 1.26
C ARG A 37 -4.91 -11.53 1.48
N GLU A 38 -5.88 -12.44 1.57
CA GLU A 38 -5.61 -13.88 1.57
C GLU A 38 -4.70 -14.22 0.38
N GLY A 39 -3.48 -14.68 0.67
CA GLY A 39 -2.45 -15.01 -0.34
C GLY A 39 -1.21 -14.12 -0.36
N GLU A 40 -0.95 -13.30 0.67
CA GLU A 40 0.27 -12.48 0.74
C GLU A 40 1.56 -13.32 0.77
N ALA A 41 2.41 -13.07 -0.22
CA ALA A 41 3.79 -13.54 -0.29
C ALA A 41 4.68 -12.61 0.55
N CYS A 42 5.57 -13.20 1.33
CA CYS A 42 6.51 -12.49 2.17
C CYS A 42 7.37 -11.54 1.31
N PRO A 43 7.48 -10.25 1.66
CA PRO A 43 8.26 -9.28 0.87
C PRO A 43 9.75 -9.63 0.81
N ASP A 44 10.28 -10.34 1.81
CA ASP A 44 11.70 -10.73 1.87
C ASP A 44 12.05 -11.98 1.03
N CYS A 45 11.14 -12.95 0.92
CA CYS A 45 11.47 -14.27 0.35
C CYS A 45 10.39 -14.87 -0.56
N GLY A 46 9.27 -14.17 -0.77
CA GLY A 46 8.16 -14.63 -1.60
C GLY A 46 7.34 -15.80 -1.03
N SER A 47 7.69 -16.32 0.16
CA SER A 47 6.97 -17.44 0.79
C SER A 47 5.64 -17.02 1.39
N THR A 48 4.64 -17.91 1.43
CA THR A 48 3.31 -17.60 1.96
C THR A 48 3.36 -17.18 3.44
N LEU A 49 2.80 -16.01 3.75
CA LEU A 49 2.65 -15.52 5.11
C LEU A 49 1.55 -16.29 5.86
N ARG A 50 1.74 -16.48 7.18
CA ARG A 50 0.79 -17.15 8.06
C ARG A 50 0.31 -16.16 9.12
N PHE A 51 -1.01 -16.13 9.35
CA PHE A 51 -1.62 -15.40 10.45
C PHE A 51 -1.55 -16.25 11.74
N ALA A 52 -1.02 -15.70 12.83
CA ALA A 52 -1.17 -16.25 14.17
C ALA A 52 -1.32 -15.13 15.19
N GLU A 53 -2.29 -15.26 16.10
CA GLU A 53 -2.44 -14.39 17.29
C GLU A 53 -2.33 -12.89 16.97
N SER A 54 -3.07 -12.45 15.94
CA SER A 54 -3.08 -11.07 15.41
C SER A 54 -1.78 -10.57 14.75
N THR A 55 -0.75 -11.40 14.63
CA THR A 55 0.53 -11.09 13.96
C THR A 55 0.71 -11.94 12.69
N VAL A 56 1.23 -11.33 11.64
CA VAL A 56 1.56 -12.04 10.39
C VAL A 56 3.03 -12.42 10.42
N HIS A 57 3.34 -13.71 10.29
CA HIS A 57 4.72 -14.21 10.30
C HIS A 57 5.04 -15.07 9.07
N CYS A 58 6.25 -14.90 8.54
CA CYS A 58 6.86 -15.78 7.55
C CYS A 58 7.73 -16.82 8.23
N ARG A 59 7.38 -18.11 8.10
CA ARG A 59 8.20 -19.20 8.67
C ARG A 59 9.47 -19.51 7.87
N ALA A 60 9.60 -18.99 6.65
CA ALA A 60 10.76 -19.27 5.79
C ALA A 60 11.96 -18.37 6.09
N CYS A 61 11.73 -17.07 6.32
CA CYS A 61 12.79 -16.09 6.60
C CYS A 61 12.67 -15.40 7.97
N GLY A 62 11.57 -15.59 8.70
CA GLY A 62 11.36 -14.95 10.00
C GLY A 62 10.77 -13.53 9.96
N TYR A 63 10.34 -13.04 8.79
CA TYR A 63 9.64 -11.76 8.66
C TYR A 63 8.36 -11.73 9.51
N ALA A 64 8.11 -10.64 10.23
CA ALA A 64 6.89 -10.44 11.01
C ALA A 64 6.37 -9.01 10.89
N LEU A 65 5.05 -8.85 10.72
CA LEU A 65 4.35 -7.57 10.79
C LEU A 65 3.64 -7.46 12.15
N PRO A 66 3.80 -6.33 12.87
CA PRO A 66 3.06 -6.07 14.10
C PRO A 66 1.56 -5.90 13.86
#